data_AF-A0A1B8ZW14-F1
#
_entry.id   AF-A0A1B8ZW14-F1
#
_cell.length_a   1.000
_cell.length_b   1.000
_cell.length_c   1.000
_cell.angle_alpha   90.00
_cell.angle_beta   90.00
_cell.angle_gamma   90.00
#
_symmetry.space_group_name_H-M   'P 1'
#
loop_
_entity.id
_entity.type
_entity.pdbx_description
1 polymer ?
#
loop_
_entity_poly.entity_id
_entity_poly.type
_entity_poly.pdbx_seq_one_letter_code
_entity_poly.pdbx_strand_id
1 'polypeptide(L)'
;MAYQQYYDCDYGEGNVLIVIKKGKQFIDLKDLKAAKKGFAVRMEAIYSMEFTDGKRYETNIVKNITKDSIAITNFYNENAARAAGKPWALITYPLSSLKYIRLINDRMLSMYSKKNILKDYDLIVVKMNEAKLCPAVLTFKDRGGEVKVCHFYLTDQGYDLLYENNGKVYYMEGKVEWR
;
A
#
# COMPACT_ATOMS: atom_id res chain seq x y z
N MET A 1 -25.02 11.14 -4.83
CA MET A 1 -23.65 10.60 -4.89
C MET A 1 -23.70 9.09 -4.78
N ALA A 2 -24.29 8.41 -5.77
CA ALA A 2 -24.07 6.97 -5.90
C ALA A 2 -22.65 6.81 -6.47
N TYR A 3 -21.86 5.91 -5.88
CA TYR A 3 -20.48 5.67 -6.26
C TYR A 3 -20.37 4.33 -6.96
N GLN A 4 -19.53 4.25 -7.99
CA GLN A 4 -19.19 3.00 -8.64
C GLN A 4 -17.75 2.64 -8.24
N GLN A 5 -17.60 1.64 -7.37
CA GLN A 5 -16.51 0.66 -7.51
C GLN A 5 -16.73 0.03 -8.90
N TYR A 6 -15.77 -0.16 -9.78
CA TYR A 6 -14.56 -0.96 -9.63
C TYR A 6 -13.51 -0.45 -10.64
N TYR A 7 -12.32 -0.06 -10.17
CA TYR A 7 -11.14 -0.29 -10.99
C TYR A 7 -10.85 -1.78 -10.87
N ASP A 8 -10.98 -2.55 -11.95
CA ASP A 8 -10.82 -4.02 -12.10
C ASP A 8 -10.16 -4.73 -10.90
N CYS A 9 -10.92 -4.89 -9.82
CA CYS A 9 -10.45 -5.40 -8.54
C CYS A 9 -11.61 -6.15 -7.90
N ASP A 10 -11.53 -7.46 -7.98
CA ASP A 10 -12.41 -8.35 -7.26
C ASP A 10 -11.98 -8.40 -5.78
N TYR A 11 -12.93 -8.16 -4.87
CA TYR A 11 -12.79 -8.34 -3.41
C TYR A 11 -12.75 -9.83 -3.04
N GLY A 12 -11.94 -10.59 -3.76
CA GLY A 12 -11.81 -12.03 -3.63
C GLY A 12 -10.76 -12.45 -2.62
N GLU A 13 -10.80 -13.75 -2.34
CA GLU A 13 -9.83 -14.41 -1.49
C GLU A 13 -8.42 -14.29 -2.06
N GLY A 14 -7.43 -14.08 -1.19
CA GLY A 14 -6.03 -14.02 -1.59
C GLY A 14 -5.09 -13.98 -0.40
N ASN A 15 -3.80 -13.84 -0.69
CA ASN A 15 -2.78 -13.77 0.34
C ASN A 15 -2.64 -12.35 0.89
N VAL A 16 -2.56 -12.26 2.21
CA VAL A 16 -2.19 -11.07 2.96
C VAL A 16 -0.88 -11.34 3.67
N LEU A 17 0.05 -10.39 3.60
CA LEU A 17 1.30 -10.47 4.34
C LEU A 17 1.12 -9.80 5.70
N ILE A 18 1.15 -10.60 6.75
CA ILE A 18 1.14 -10.13 8.13
C ILE A 18 2.59 -9.85 8.56
N VAL A 19 2.84 -8.60 8.94
CA VAL A 19 4.11 -8.14 9.48
C VAL A 19 3.95 -8.00 10.99
N ILE A 20 4.45 -8.97 11.76
CA ILE A 20 4.22 -9.06 13.21
C ILE A 20 5.53 -8.92 13.98
N LYS A 21 5.54 -8.19 15.09
CA LYS A 21 6.74 -8.06 15.93
C LYS A 21 7.20 -9.43 16.42
N LYS A 22 8.50 -9.68 16.42
CA LYS A 22 9.08 -10.94 16.91
C LYS A 22 8.62 -11.27 18.32
N GLY A 23 8.28 -12.53 18.54
CA GLY A 23 7.74 -13.03 19.82
C GLY A 23 6.28 -12.65 20.10
N LYS A 24 5.56 -12.05 19.13
CA LYS A 24 4.10 -11.89 19.19
C LYS A 24 3.42 -12.90 18.27
N GLN A 25 2.22 -13.30 18.63
CA GLN A 25 1.40 -14.22 17.83
C GLN A 25 0.32 -13.46 17.07
N PHE A 26 0.08 -13.87 15.83
CA PHE A 26 -1.02 -13.39 15.02
C PHE A 26 -2.27 -14.21 15.34
N ILE A 27 -3.35 -13.52 15.71
CA ILE A 27 -4.67 -14.13 15.97
C ILE A 27 -5.61 -13.72 14.84
N ASP A 28 -5.83 -12.41 14.71
CA ASP A 28 -6.61 -11.81 13.64
C ASP A 28 -6.17 -10.35 13.37
N LEU A 29 -6.76 -9.72 12.35
CA LEU A 29 -6.45 -8.33 11.97
C LEU A 29 -6.87 -7.29 13.02
N LYS A 30 -7.92 -7.56 13.80
CA LYS A 30 -8.42 -6.63 14.84
C LYS A 30 -7.42 -6.57 15.99
N ASP A 31 -6.96 -7.72 16.46
CA ASP A 31 -5.92 -7.85 17.49
C ASP A 31 -4.59 -7.23 17.03
N LEU A 32 -4.20 -7.46 15.76
CA LEU A 32 -2.97 -6.92 15.19
C LEU A 32 -2.89 -5.39 15.33
N LYS A 33 -3.99 -4.69 15.04
CA LYS A 33 -4.12 -3.23 15.16
C LYS A 33 -4.26 -2.79 16.62
N ALA A 34 -5.20 -3.36 17.36
CA ALA A 34 -5.51 -2.92 18.73
C ALA A 34 -4.31 -3.05 19.68
N ALA A 35 -3.57 -4.15 19.58
CA ALA A 35 -2.43 -4.43 20.44
C ALA A 35 -1.10 -3.86 19.91
N LYS A 36 -1.12 -3.11 18.80
CA LYS A 36 0.09 -2.55 18.13
C LYS A 36 1.17 -3.64 17.91
N LYS A 37 0.73 -4.86 17.61
CA LYS A 37 1.58 -6.05 17.43
C LYS A 37 2.24 -6.07 16.06
N GLY A 38 1.67 -5.37 15.08
CA GLY A 38 2.15 -5.39 13.71
C GLY A 38 1.19 -4.65 12.78
N PHE A 39 1.25 -4.98 11.50
CA PHE A 39 0.35 -4.46 10.48
C PHE A 39 0.23 -5.45 9.32
N ALA A 40 -0.79 -5.28 8.49
CA ALA A 40 -1.04 -6.11 7.33
C ALA A 40 -0.69 -5.36 6.04
N VAL A 41 0.03 -6.04 5.16
CA VAL A 41 0.31 -5.63 3.79
C VAL A 41 -0.67 -6.37 2.88
N ARG A 42 -1.56 -5.60 2.24
CA ARG A 42 -2.64 -6.09 1.37
C ARG A 42 -2.32 -5.72 -0.07
N MET A 43 -2.83 -6.53 -1.00
CA MET A 43 -2.73 -6.23 -2.44
C MET A 43 -3.54 -4.98 -2.79
N GLU A 44 -3.18 -4.32 -3.90
CA GLU A 44 -3.73 -3.08 -4.42
C GLU A 44 -3.53 -1.82 -3.56
N ALA A 45 -2.85 -1.94 -2.42
CA ALA A 45 -2.40 -0.82 -1.60
C ALA A 45 -0.93 -0.46 -1.82
N ILE A 46 -0.59 0.77 -1.43
CA ILE A 46 0.72 1.38 -1.56
C ILE A 46 1.46 1.30 -0.22
N TYR A 47 2.75 0.98 -0.33
CA TYR A 47 3.66 0.93 0.80
C TYR A 47 5.04 1.44 0.36
N SER A 48 5.70 2.26 1.17
CA SER A 48 7.11 2.59 0.92
C SER A 48 8.00 1.42 1.38
N MET A 49 8.49 0.62 0.43
CA MET A 49 9.31 -0.57 0.68
C MET A 49 10.78 -0.38 0.30
N GLU A 50 11.69 -0.94 1.08
CA GLU A 50 13.12 -1.03 0.77
C GLU A 50 13.60 -2.47 0.93
N PHE A 51 14.40 -2.94 -0.03
CA PHE A 51 14.90 -4.31 -0.08
C PHE A 51 16.39 -4.38 0.25
N THR A 52 16.91 -5.59 0.44
CA THR A 52 18.31 -5.83 0.81
C THR A 52 19.32 -5.42 -0.28
N ASP A 53 18.89 -5.32 -1.54
CA ASP A 53 19.67 -4.77 -2.65
C ASP A 53 19.85 -3.23 -2.58
N GLY A 54 19.25 -2.58 -1.57
CA GLY A 54 19.30 -1.14 -1.36
C GLY A 54 18.28 -0.35 -2.18
N LYS A 55 17.48 -1.01 -3.04
CA LYS A 55 16.45 -0.32 -3.81
C LYS A 55 15.25 0.00 -2.92
N ARG A 56 14.76 1.23 -3.09
CA ARG A 56 13.58 1.76 -2.40
C ARG A 56 12.53 2.15 -3.44
N TYR A 57 11.29 1.79 -3.14
CA TYR A 57 10.12 2.17 -3.90
C TYR A 57 9.16 2.86 -2.94
N GLU A 58 8.80 4.11 -3.22
CA GLU A 58 8.06 4.95 -2.27
C GLU A 58 6.55 4.88 -2.48
N THR A 59 6.13 4.79 -3.74
CA THR A 59 4.73 4.81 -4.16
C THR A 59 4.33 3.55 -4.94
N ASN A 60 4.99 2.42 -4.66
CA ASN A 60 4.67 1.16 -5.31
C ASN A 60 3.37 0.55 -4.80
N ILE A 61 2.60 -0.01 -5.72
CA ILE A 61 1.39 -0.77 -5.42
C ILE A 61 1.78 -2.24 -5.33
N VAL A 62 1.35 -2.92 -4.27
CA VAL A 62 1.50 -4.38 -4.16
C VAL A 62 0.49 -5.05 -5.07
N LYS A 63 0.94 -5.80 -6.08
CA LYS A 63 0.05 -6.46 -7.06
C LYS A 63 -0.15 -7.94 -6.77
N ASN A 64 0.80 -8.59 -6.10
CA ASN A 64 0.67 -10.00 -5.72
C ASN A 64 1.50 -10.33 -4.47
N ILE A 65 1.04 -11.32 -3.71
CA ILE A 65 1.75 -11.89 -2.55
C ILE A 65 1.69 -13.41 -2.68
N THR A 66 2.83 -14.08 -2.71
CA THR A 66 2.93 -15.56 -2.61
C THR A 66 3.40 -15.94 -1.21
N LYS A 67 3.62 -17.24 -0.97
CA LYS A 67 4.15 -17.74 0.31
C LYS A 67 5.53 -17.16 0.66
N ASP A 68 6.31 -16.78 -0.34
CA ASP A 68 7.74 -16.48 -0.25
C ASP A 68 8.16 -15.23 -1.03
N SER A 69 7.25 -14.58 -1.76
CA SER A 69 7.54 -13.39 -2.56
C SER A 69 6.43 -12.34 -2.53
N ILE A 70 6.79 -11.13 -2.93
CA ILE A 70 5.88 -10.00 -3.14
C ILE A 70 6.19 -9.35 -4.48
N ALA A 71 5.13 -9.11 -5.28
CA ALA A 71 5.22 -8.40 -6.54
C ALA A 71 4.67 -6.98 -6.36
N ILE A 72 5.45 -5.99 -6.78
CA ILE A 72 5.15 -4.57 -6.64
C ILE A 72 5.34 -3.84 -7.97
N THR A 73 4.59 -2.78 -8.22
CA THR A 73 4.93 -1.86 -9.31
C THR A 73 6.17 -1.04 -8.94
N ASN A 74 6.97 -0.58 -9.90
CA ASN A 74 8.09 0.32 -9.60
C ASN A 74 7.67 1.79 -9.38
N PHE A 75 6.49 2.17 -9.87
CA PHE A 75 5.85 3.47 -9.71
C PHE A 75 4.34 3.30 -9.47
N TYR A 76 3.68 4.39 -9.07
CA TYR A 76 2.23 4.43 -8.90
C TYR A 76 1.48 3.96 -10.16
N ASN A 77 1.81 4.50 -11.33
CA ASN A 77 1.26 4.07 -12.62
C ASN A 77 2.24 4.42 -13.76
N GLU A 78 1.83 4.15 -15.01
CA GLU A 78 2.65 4.44 -16.19
C GLU A 78 2.96 5.92 -16.38
N ASN A 79 2.02 6.82 -16.03
CA ASN A 79 2.24 8.27 -16.13
C ASN A 79 3.35 8.73 -15.18
N ALA A 80 3.34 8.24 -13.94
CA ALA A 80 4.37 8.53 -12.95
C ALA A 80 5.74 7.99 -13.38
N ALA A 81 5.79 6.77 -13.95
CA ALA A 81 7.03 6.21 -14.50
C ALA A 81 7.57 7.06 -15.66
N ARG A 82 6.68 7.47 -16.58
CA ARG A 82 7.01 8.31 -17.74
C ARG A 82 7.54 9.68 -17.32
N ALA A 83 6.91 10.33 -16.35
CA ALA A 83 7.36 11.61 -15.82
C ALA A 83 8.74 11.50 -15.13
N ALA A 84 9.07 10.32 -14.58
CA ALA A 84 10.40 10.02 -14.04
C ALA A 84 11.42 9.55 -15.10
N GLY A 85 11.04 9.48 -16.38
CA GLY A 85 11.91 9.00 -17.46
C GLY A 85 12.28 7.51 -17.36
N LYS A 86 11.43 6.70 -16.71
CA LYS A 86 11.67 5.26 -16.49
C LYS A 86 10.54 4.42 -17.06
N PRO A 87 10.81 3.17 -17.49
CA PRO A 87 9.75 2.25 -17.87
C PRO A 87 8.90 1.87 -16.65
N TRP A 88 7.60 1.74 -16.85
CA TRP A 88 6.73 1.12 -15.85
C TRP A 88 6.95 -0.39 -15.85
N ALA A 89 7.06 -0.98 -14.67
CA ALA A 89 7.37 -2.40 -14.52
C ALA A 89 6.75 -2.99 -13.26
N LEU A 90 6.41 -4.28 -13.36
CA LEU A 90 6.14 -5.14 -12.22
C LEU A 90 7.45 -5.82 -11.79
N ILE A 91 7.79 -5.72 -10.51
CA ILE A 91 9.02 -6.24 -9.94
C ILE A 91 8.66 -7.19 -8.81
N THR A 92 9.27 -8.38 -8.79
CA THR A 92 9.06 -9.38 -7.75
C THR A 92 10.30 -9.49 -6.87
N TYR A 93 10.09 -9.49 -5.56
CA TYR A 93 11.12 -9.67 -4.55
C TYR A 93 10.77 -10.86 -3.63
N PRO A 94 11.76 -11.63 -3.16
CA PRO A 94 11.52 -12.58 -2.09
C PRO A 94 11.20 -11.84 -0.79
N LEU A 95 10.27 -12.35 0.02
CA LEU A 95 9.88 -11.75 1.30
C LEU A 95 11.06 -11.61 2.26
N SER A 96 12.01 -12.56 2.21
CA SER A 96 13.25 -12.52 2.98
C SER A 96 14.18 -11.35 2.64
N SER A 97 13.95 -10.65 1.51
CA SER A 97 14.70 -9.45 1.14
C SER A 97 14.03 -8.15 1.60
N LEU A 98 12.80 -8.19 2.11
CA LEU A 98 12.10 -6.98 2.57
C LEU A 98 12.78 -6.43 3.83
N LYS A 99 13.50 -5.32 3.68
CA LYS A 99 14.36 -4.76 4.73
C LYS A 99 13.64 -3.73 5.58
N TYR A 100 12.99 -2.76 4.93
CA TYR A 100 12.22 -1.74 5.63
C TYR A 100 10.87 -1.49 4.99
N ILE A 101 9.88 -1.22 5.84
CA ILE A 101 8.64 -0.53 5.47
C ILE A 101 8.61 0.79 6.22
N ARG A 102 8.29 1.88 5.52
CA ARG A 102 8.12 3.21 6.14
C ARG A 102 6.65 3.55 6.17
N LEU A 103 6.17 3.86 7.38
CA LEU A 103 4.82 4.36 7.60
C LEU A 103 4.92 5.87 7.83
N ILE A 104 4.04 6.65 7.24
CA ILE A 104 3.99 8.08 7.49
C ILE A 104 3.35 8.30 8.86
N ASN A 105 3.97 9.18 9.66
CA ASN A 105 3.45 9.60 10.95
C ASN A 105 2.80 10.98 10.86
N ASP A 106 3.58 11.95 10.35
CA ASP A 106 3.13 13.32 10.15
C ASP A 106 3.53 13.77 8.75
N ARG A 107 2.52 14.16 7.98
CA ARG A 107 2.67 14.55 6.58
C ARG A 107 3.32 15.92 6.42
N MET A 108 2.95 16.87 7.28
CA MET A 108 3.45 18.24 7.18
C MET A 108 4.92 18.32 7.57
N LEU A 109 5.34 17.46 8.51
CA LEU A 109 6.72 17.41 8.99
C LEU A 109 7.58 16.37 8.27
N SER A 110 7.05 15.68 7.26
CA SER A 110 7.76 14.57 6.58
C SER A 110 8.31 13.54 7.57
N MET A 111 7.55 13.23 8.62
CA MET A 111 7.95 12.27 9.64
C MET A 111 7.49 10.87 9.25
N TYR A 112 8.43 9.93 9.22
CA TYR A 112 8.18 8.53 8.89
C TYR A 112 8.63 7.62 10.03
N SER A 113 7.80 6.65 10.41
CA SER A 113 8.24 5.50 11.19
C SER A 113 8.84 4.44 10.26
N LYS A 114 10.18 4.33 10.29
CA LYS A 114 10.92 3.27 9.61
C LYS A 114 10.85 1.98 10.43
N LYS A 115 10.21 0.94 9.90
CA LYS A 115 10.12 -0.40 10.50
C LYS A 115 11.20 -1.30 9.90
N ASN A 116 12.10 -1.83 10.73
CA ASN A 116 13.13 -2.79 10.28
C ASN A 116 12.56 -4.20 10.28
N ILE A 117 12.11 -4.64 9.12
CA ILE A 117 11.35 -5.88 8.96
C ILE A 117 12.22 -7.08 9.33
N LEU A 118 13.42 -7.18 8.75
CA LEU A 118 14.33 -8.31 9.00
C LEU A 118 14.72 -8.44 10.47
N LYS A 119 14.93 -7.31 11.14
CA LYS A 119 15.42 -7.29 12.52
C LYS A 119 14.30 -7.55 13.52
N ASP A 120 13.19 -6.84 13.39
CA ASP A 120 12.23 -6.69 14.48
C ASP A 120 10.91 -7.44 14.25
N TYR A 121 10.70 -8.00 13.05
CA TYR A 121 9.43 -8.60 12.65
C TYR A 121 9.59 -10.01 12.06
N ASP A 122 8.55 -10.81 12.25
CA ASP A 122 8.27 -12.03 11.53
C ASP A 122 7.25 -11.74 10.42
N LEU A 123 7.37 -12.47 9.30
CA LEU A 123 6.51 -12.36 8.14
C LEU A 123 5.67 -13.63 8.02
N ILE A 124 4.35 -13.48 8.01
CA ILE A 124 3.40 -14.60 7.90
C ILE A 124 2.47 -14.32 6.73
N VAL A 125 2.32 -15.28 5.83
CA VAL A 125 1.36 -15.18 4.72
C VAL A 125 0.09 -15.91 5.10
N VAL A 126 -1.03 -15.20 5.10
CA VAL A 126 -2.34 -15.73 5.49
C VAL A 126 -3.33 -15.52 4.34
N LYS A 127 -4.08 -16.57 4.01
CA LYS A 127 -5.15 -16.49 3.01
C LYS A 127 -6.41 -15.91 3.65
N MET A 128 -7.00 -14.88 3.05
CA MET A 128 -8.14 -14.15 3.60
C MET A 128 -9.10 -13.72 2.49
N ASN A 129 -10.40 -13.65 2.78
CA ASN A 129 -11.43 -13.19 1.83
C ASN A 129 -11.25 -11.71 1.44
N GLU A 130 -10.65 -10.90 2.29
CA GLU A 130 -10.42 -9.47 2.04
C GLU A 130 -8.93 -9.20 1.77
N ALA A 131 -8.33 -9.87 0.78
CA ALA A 131 -6.89 -9.76 0.55
C ALA A 131 -6.46 -8.46 -0.16
N LYS A 132 -7.38 -7.87 -0.93
CA LYS A 132 -7.14 -6.64 -1.69
C LYS A 132 -7.76 -5.43 -1.01
N LEU A 133 -7.10 -4.28 -1.13
CA LEU A 133 -7.68 -2.96 -0.86
C LEU A 133 -7.93 -2.29 -2.20
N CYS A 134 -9.08 -2.58 -2.80
CA CYS A 134 -9.38 -2.12 -4.14
C CYS A 134 -9.34 -0.58 -4.23
N PRO A 135 -8.78 -0.02 -5.32
CA PRO A 135 -8.68 1.42 -5.47
C PRO A 135 -10.06 2.07 -5.51
N ALA A 136 -10.16 3.28 -4.95
CA ALA A 136 -11.34 4.10 -5.06
C ALA A 136 -11.31 4.91 -6.37
N VAL A 137 -12.45 5.04 -7.04
CA VAL A 137 -12.60 5.96 -8.18
C VAL A 137 -13.33 7.19 -7.68
N LEU A 138 -12.65 8.34 -7.68
CA LEU A 138 -13.17 9.59 -7.14
C LEU A 138 -13.35 10.65 -8.22
N THR A 139 -14.48 11.36 -8.17
CA THR A 139 -14.76 12.51 -9.04
C THR A 139 -14.54 13.82 -8.27
N PHE A 140 -13.59 14.63 -8.71
CA PHE A 140 -13.23 15.93 -8.15
C PHE A 140 -14.11 17.03 -8.76
N LYS A 141 -15.22 17.36 -8.08
CA LYS A 141 -16.19 18.35 -8.58
C LYS A 141 -15.62 19.76 -8.67
N ASP A 142 -14.77 20.12 -7.72
CA ASP A 142 -14.01 21.37 -7.65
C ASP A 142 -12.98 21.51 -8.79
N ARG A 143 -12.69 20.41 -9.50
CA ARG A 143 -11.76 20.34 -10.65
C ARG A 143 -12.49 20.03 -11.95
N GLY A 144 -13.69 20.57 -12.12
CA GLY A 144 -14.47 20.40 -13.36
C GLY A 144 -14.96 18.96 -13.60
N GLY A 145 -15.09 18.15 -12.55
CA GLY A 145 -15.56 16.77 -12.67
C GLY A 145 -14.48 15.76 -13.06
N GLU A 146 -13.20 16.10 -12.85
CA GLU A 146 -12.08 15.19 -13.09
C GLU A 146 -12.25 13.87 -12.31
N VAL A 147 -12.06 12.73 -12.99
CA VAL A 147 -12.12 11.40 -12.36
C VAL A 147 -10.71 10.87 -12.15
N LYS A 148 -10.39 10.45 -10.92
CA LYS A 148 -9.11 9.82 -10.57
C LYS A 148 -9.32 8.45 -9.95
N VAL A 149 -8.37 7.55 -10.25
CA VAL A 149 -8.18 6.31 -9.49
C VAL A 149 -7.27 6.64 -8.30
N CYS A 150 -7.69 6.21 -7.11
CA CYS A 150 -7.07 6.52 -5.84
C CYS A 150 -6.72 5.23 -5.11
N HIS A 151 -5.45 5.00 -4.84
CA HIS A 151 -4.98 3.81 -4.13
C HIS A 151 -4.80 4.11 -2.63
N PHE A 152 -5.07 3.11 -1.80
CA PHE A 152 -4.85 3.21 -0.37
C PHE A 152 -3.36 3.19 -0.04
N TYR A 153 -2.91 4.05 0.86
CA TYR A 153 -1.52 4.13 1.36
C TYR A 153 -1.51 3.90 2.86
N LEU A 154 -0.71 2.94 3.36
CA LEU A 154 -0.64 2.66 4.80
C LEU A 154 0.22 3.69 5.55
N THR A 155 -0.38 4.36 6.53
CA THR A 155 0.26 5.26 7.51
C THR A 155 0.29 4.62 8.89
N ASP A 156 0.88 5.30 9.88
CA ASP A 156 0.87 4.84 11.28
C ASP A 156 -0.53 4.96 11.93
N GLN A 157 -1.40 5.82 11.38
CA GLN A 157 -2.76 6.08 11.86
C GLN A 157 -3.83 5.25 11.14
N GLY A 158 -3.54 4.72 9.94
CA GLY A 158 -4.50 3.96 9.16
C GLY A 158 -4.18 4.00 7.67
N TYR A 159 -5.21 3.99 6.84
CA TYR A 159 -5.04 4.14 5.40
C TYR A 159 -5.46 5.54 4.96
N ASP A 160 -4.63 6.14 4.12
CA ASP A 160 -4.95 7.33 3.34
C ASP A 160 -5.16 6.97 1.88
N LEU A 161 -5.57 7.94 1.07
CA LEU A 161 -5.69 7.79 -0.38
C LEU A 161 -4.65 8.64 -1.10
N LEU A 162 -4.04 8.04 -2.12
CA LEU A 162 -3.14 8.71 -3.05
C LEU A 162 -3.75 8.66 -4.45
N TYR A 163 -3.65 9.76 -5.18
CA TYR A 163 -4.01 9.85 -6.59
C TYR A 163 -2.85 10.40 -7.42
N GLU A 164 -2.83 10.08 -8.71
CA GLU A 164 -1.86 10.62 -9.64
C GLU A 164 -2.47 11.77 -10.46
N ASN A 165 -1.68 12.83 -10.67
CA ASN A 165 -2.00 13.91 -11.58
C ASN A 165 -0.76 14.39 -12.33
N ASN A 166 -0.78 14.32 -13.66
CA ASN A 166 0.30 14.72 -14.56
C ASN A 166 1.68 14.14 -14.18
N GLY A 167 1.72 12.85 -13.83
CA GLY A 167 2.89 12.09 -13.44
C GLY A 167 3.34 12.29 -11.99
N LYS A 168 2.64 13.13 -11.20
CA LYS A 168 2.95 13.37 -9.79
C LYS A 168 1.89 12.71 -8.90
N VAL A 169 2.33 12.17 -7.77
CA VAL A 169 1.46 11.48 -6.81
C VAL A 169 1.14 12.43 -5.66
N TYR A 170 -0.15 12.56 -5.34
CA TYR A 170 -0.68 13.48 -4.35
C TYR A 170 -1.52 12.74 -3.32
N TYR A 171 -1.51 13.23 -2.08
CA TYR A 171 -2.48 12.83 -1.08
C TYR A 171 -3.84 13.41 -1.42
N MET A 172 -4.88 12.63 -1.15
CA MET A 172 -6.22 13.17 -1.10
C MET A 172 -6.32 14.11 0.11
N GLU A 173 -6.60 15.39 -0.16
CA GLU A 173 -6.83 16.43 0.83
C GLU A 173 -8.35 16.63 1.00
N GLY A 174 -8.85 16.54 2.23
CA GLY A 174 -10.27 16.68 2.53
C GLY A 174 -10.91 15.39 3.07
N LYS A 175 -12.24 15.42 3.27
CA LYS A 175 -13.01 14.27 3.75
C LYS A 175 -13.57 13.50 2.56
N VAL A 176 -13.17 12.23 2.41
CA VAL A 176 -13.83 11.32 1.46
C VAL A 176 -15.07 10.76 2.12
N GLU A 177 -16.24 11.08 1.57
CA GLU A 177 -17.51 10.49 2.01
C GLU A 177 -17.83 9.28 1.16
N TRP A 178 -17.59 8.09 1.71
CA TRP A 178 -17.98 6.81 1.14
C TRP A 178 -19.52 6.66 1.16
N ARG A 179 -20.09 6.00 0.17
CA ARG A 179 -21.51 5.64 0.04
C ARG A 179 -21.59 4.25 -0.53
#